data_AF-A0AAV5DS91-F1
#
_entry.id   AF-A0AAV5DS91-F1
#
_cell.length_a   1.000
_cell.length_b   1.000
_cell.length_c   1.000
_cell.angle_alpha   90.00
_cell.angle_beta   90.00
_cell.angle_gamma   90.00
#
_symmetry.space_group_name_H-M   'P 1'
#
loop_
_entity.id
_entity.type
_entity.pdbx_description
1 polymer ?
#
loop_
_entity_poly.entity_id
_entity_poly.type
_entity_poly.pdbx_seq_one_letter_code
_entity_poly.pdbx_strand_id
1 'polypeptide(L)'
;MQKGGSTDASGGPSRNAAGQPLINTSSVRYTQQNFYEKLSTIIDEFPRLDDIHPFYGDLLHVLYNKDHYKLALGKINTARNIIAKISKDYLRLLKYGDSLYRCKCLKVAALGRMCTVIKRITPSLAYLEQIRQHMARLPSIDPNTRTILICGYPNVGKGSFMNKVTRADVDVQPYAFTTKSLFVGHTDYKYLRYQVIDTLGILDRPFEDRNIIEMCSVTALAHLRAAVLFFLDISGSCGYSIAQQTALFHSIKSLFMNKPLVIVCNKNDLQPLEGLSEEDMKLVMEMKAEAMKTIAQAGDANEEGVLLTMSTSTDDGVMAVKNAACERLLEQRVDIKMKSKKMVDCLNRFHVAMPKPRDNRERLLASLQLFWKLISRYLERCEELERKEGLRLEEQTAQDAFEIGGHELTAEQHEILAQIRKKRALLIQEHRMKKRTALKPPYSSEEV
;
A
#
# COMPACT_ATOMS: atom_id res chain seq x y z
N MET A 1 -72.59 68.32 -49.15
CA MET A 1 -72.40 67.38 -48.02
C MET A 1 -71.40 66.32 -48.50
N GLN A 2 -70.11 66.42 -48.14
CA GLN A 2 -69.46 65.65 -47.05
C GLN A 2 -69.80 64.15 -47.12
N LYS A 3 -68.91 63.15 -47.23
CA LYS A 3 -67.46 62.88 -47.04
C LYS A 3 -67.14 61.66 -47.94
N GLY A 4 -65.95 61.35 -48.47
CA GLY A 4 -64.60 61.45 -47.92
C GLY A 4 -64.20 60.14 -47.23
N GLY A 5 -63.30 59.34 -47.83
CA GLY A 5 -62.46 58.38 -47.09
C GLY A 5 -62.34 56.96 -47.65
N SER A 6 -61.40 56.76 -48.58
CA SER A 6 -60.74 55.48 -48.82
C SER A 6 -59.81 55.14 -47.65
N THR A 7 -60.03 54.03 -46.96
CA THR A 7 -59.09 53.52 -45.95
C THR A 7 -58.28 52.37 -46.53
N ASP A 8 -57.03 52.69 -46.90
CA ASP A 8 -55.96 51.71 -47.09
C ASP A 8 -55.72 50.96 -45.78
N ALA A 9 -55.91 49.64 -45.80
CA ALA A 9 -55.56 48.75 -44.71
C ALA A 9 -54.08 48.34 -44.81
N SER A 10 -53.17 49.28 -44.58
CA SER A 10 -51.77 48.96 -44.30
C SER A 10 -51.62 48.60 -42.81
N GLY A 11 -51.78 47.32 -42.48
CA GLY A 11 -51.53 46.79 -41.15
C GLY A 11 -50.04 46.84 -40.81
N GLY A 12 -49.61 47.88 -40.08
CA GLY A 12 -48.26 47.93 -39.50
C GLY A 12 -48.06 46.84 -38.44
N PRO A 13 -46.82 46.34 -38.24
CA PRO A 13 -46.57 45.26 -37.28
C PRO A 13 -46.81 45.74 -35.86
N SER A 14 -47.71 45.04 -35.16
CA SER A 14 -47.98 45.20 -33.73
C SER A 14 -46.69 45.18 -32.90
N ARG A 15 -46.53 46.15 -32.00
CA ARG A 15 -45.39 46.27 -31.05
C ARG A 15 -45.18 45.02 -30.17
N ASN A 16 -46.14 44.08 -30.10
CA ASN A 16 -45.99 42.79 -29.40
C ASN A 16 -45.27 41.70 -30.25
N ALA A 17 -45.09 41.92 -31.55
CA ALA A 17 -44.45 40.94 -32.44
C ALA A 17 -42.92 40.94 -32.33
N ALA A 18 -42.30 41.99 -31.78
CA ALA A 18 -40.84 42.12 -31.70
C ALA A 18 -40.20 41.29 -30.55
N GLY A 19 -40.91 41.07 -29.44
CA GLY A 19 -40.40 40.30 -28.30
C GLY A 19 -40.51 38.78 -28.45
N GLN A 20 -41.41 38.31 -29.31
CA GLN A 20 -41.77 36.89 -29.43
C GLN A 20 -40.77 36.03 -30.23
N PRO A 21 -40.12 36.54 -31.30
CA PRO A 21 -38.97 35.90 -31.93
C PRO A 21 -37.81 35.73 -30.93
N LEU A 22 -37.65 36.69 -30.01
CA LEU A 22 -36.63 36.66 -28.95
C LEU A 22 -36.86 35.52 -27.95
N ILE A 23 -38.12 35.26 -27.56
CA ILE A 23 -38.46 34.15 -26.66
C ILE A 23 -38.17 32.79 -27.33
N ASN A 24 -38.64 32.60 -28.57
CA ASN A 24 -38.45 31.31 -29.27
C ASN A 24 -36.97 31.05 -29.60
N THR A 25 -36.21 32.08 -29.98
CA THR A 25 -34.75 31.96 -30.19
C THR A 25 -34.02 31.66 -28.88
N SER A 26 -34.42 32.27 -27.77
CA SER A 26 -33.88 31.97 -26.43
C SER A 26 -34.16 30.52 -26.03
N SER A 27 -35.35 29.99 -26.29
CA SER A 27 -35.68 28.58 -26.01
C SER A 27 -34.77 27.61 -26.77
N VAL A 28 -34.59 27.80 -28.08
CA VAL A 28 -33.73 26.92 -28.90
C VAL A 28 -32.27 27.01 -28.44
N ARG A 29 -31.78 28.22 -28.15
CA ARG A 29 -30.42 28.44 -27.65
C ARG A 29 -30.21 27.79 -26.29
N TYR A 30 -31.15 27.96 -25.37
CA TYR A 30 -31.08 27.38 -24.03
C TYR A 30 -31.07 25.84 -24.09
N THR A 31 -31.93 25.23 -24.91
CA THR A 31 -31.93 23.77 -25.08
C THR A 31 -30.61 23.26 -25.68
N GLN A 32 -30.07 23.94 -26.70
CA GLN A 32 -28.78 23.56 -27.26
C GLN A 32 -27.64 23.70 -26.23
N GLN A 33 -27.65 24.75 -25.42
CA GLN A 33 -26.66 24.95 -24.37
C GLN A 33 -26.69 23.80 -23.35
N ASN A 34 -27.89 23.41 -22.87
CA ASN A 34 -28.04 22.30 -21.94
C ASN A 34 -27.52 20.97 -22.53
N PHE A 35 -27.85 20.68 -23.79
CA PHE A 35 -27.30 19.48 -24.46
C PHE A 35 -25.79 19.56 -24.61
N TYR A 36 -25.25 20.72 -24.98
CA TYR A 36 -23.82 20.92 -25.14
C TYR A 36 -23.07 20.70 -23.83
N GLU A 37 -23.56 21.29 -22.73
CA GLU A 37 -22.98 21.15 -21.39
C GLU A 37 -22.97 19.69 -20.97
N LYS A 38 -24.12 19.01 -20.99
CA LYS A 38 -24.21 17.60 -20.55
C LYS A 38 -23.37 16.65 -21.40
N LEU A 39 -23.38 16.80 -22.73
CA LEU A 39 -22.57 15.96 -23.60
C LEU A 39 -21.08 16.26 -23.46
N SER A 40 -20.70 17.51 -23.19
CA SER A 40 -19.29 17.87 -22.96
C SER A 40 -18.80 17.32 -21.63
N THR A 41 -19.60 17.41 -20.55
CA THR A 41 -19.29 16.77 -19.27
C THR A 41 -18.99 15.28 -19.44
N ILE A 42 -19.80 14.55 -20.23
CA ILE A 42 -19.54 13.13 -20.50
C ILE A 42 -18.22 12.93 -21.25
N ILE A 43 -17.89 13.77 -22.24
CA ILE A 43 -16.63 13.62 -22.99
C ILE A 43 -15.41 13.94 -22.11
N ASP A 44 -15.53 14.94 -21.23
CA ASP A 44 -14.42 15.46 -20.42
C ASP A 44 -14.17 14.61 -19.17
N GLU A 45 -15.21 14.02 -18.57
CA GLU A 45 -15.08 13.16 -17.37
C GLU A 45 -14.55 11.76 -17.69
N PHE A 46 -14.82 11.24 -18.89
CA PHE A 46 -14.32 9.92 -19.29
C PHE A 46 -12.82 9.97 -19.64
N PRO A 47 -12.01 9.02 -19.15
CA PRO A 47 -10.56 9.05 -19.36
C PRO A 47 -10.19 8.81 -20.82
N ARG A 48 -9.31 9.67 -21.36
CA ARG A 48 -8.74 9.45 -22.70
C ARG A 48 -7.68 8.34 -22.64
N LEU A 49 -8.00 7.20 -23.23
CA LEU A 49 -7.17 5.98 -23.16
C LEU A 49 -5.73 6.14 -23.67
N ASP A 50 -5.46 7.12 -24.53
CA ASP A 50 -4.12 7.35 -25.07
C ASP A 50 -3.26 8.28 -24.20
N ASP A 51 -3.88 9.09 -23.33
CA ASP A 51 -3.18 10.06 -22.46
C ASP A 51 -2.92 9.53 -21.05
N ILE A 52 -3.60 8.44 -20.68
CA ILE A 52 -3.43 7.79 -19.37
C ILE A 52 -2.18 6.91 -19.34
N HIS A 53 -1.75 6.55 -18.12
CA HIS A 53 -0.62 5.65 -17.94
C HIS A 53 -0.84 4.32 -18.70
N PRO A 54 0.19 3.76 -19.38
CA PRO A 54 0.07 2.53 -20.18
C PRO A 54 -0.63 1.37 -19.47
N PHE A 55 -0.35 1.17 -18.17
CA PHE A 55 -1.07 0.21 -17.32
C PHE A 55 -2.59 0.34 -17.42
N TYR A 56 -3.15 1.54 -17.22
CA TYR A 56 -4.60 1.74 -17.30
C TYR A 56 -5.09 1.72 -18.74
N GLY A 57 -4.29 2.19 -19.72
CA GLY A 57 -4.62 2.08 -21.14
C GLY A 57 -4.86 0.65 -21.57
N ASP A 58 -3.94 -0.25 -21.22
CA ASP A 58 -4.01 -1.66 -21.58
C ASP A 58 -5.04 -2.42 -20.73
N LEU A 59 -5.17 -2.08 -19.44
CA LEU A 59 -6.21 -2.66 -18.58
C LEU A 59 -7.61 -2.35 -19.13
N LEU A 60 -7.86 -1.10 -19.51
CA LEU A 60 -9.15 -0.69 -20.09
C LEU A 60 -9.35 -1.24 -21.50
N HIS A 61 -8.27 -1.45 -22.26
CA HIS A 61 -8.33 -2.13 -23.55
C HIS A 61 -8.84 -3.57 -23.39
N VAL A 62 -8.27 -4.32 -22.44
CA VAL A 62 -8.67 -5.69 -22.10
C VAL A 62 -10.11 -5.75 -21.58
N LEU A 63 -10.51 -4.82 -20.69
CA LEU A 63 -11.82 -4.85 -20.06
C LEU A 63 -12.98 -4.39 -20.95
N TYR A 64 -12.77 -3.35 -21.76
CA TYR A 64 -13.88 -2.63 -22.42
C TYR A 64 -13.82 -2.63 -23.94
N ASN A 65 -12.73 -3.16 -24.54
CA ASN A 65 -12.39 -3.01 -25.94
C ASN A 65 -12.20 -1.51 -26.32
N LYS A 66 -10.92 -1.12 -26.51
CA LYS A 66 -10.51 0.25 -26.83
C LYS A 66 -11.26 0.85 -28.02
N ASP A 67 -11.54 0.06 -29.05
CA ASP A 67 -12.16 0.56 -30.28
C ASP A 67 -13.63 0.87 -30.06
N HIS A 68 -14.35 -0.03 -29.40
CA HIS A 68 -15.76 0.20 -29.10
C HIS A 68 -15.96 1.39 -28.14
N TYR A 69 -15.08 1.52 -27.15
CA TYR A 69 -15.04 2.67 -26.24
C TYR A 69 -14.85 4.00 -26.99
N LYS A 70 -13.82 4.09 -27.83
CA LYS A 70 -13.53 5.29 -28.63
C LYS A 70 -14.64 5.62 -29.62
N LEU A 71 -15.22 4.61 -30.26
CA LEU A 71 -16.35 4.78 -31.16
C LEU A 71 -17.59 5.33 -30.43
N ALA A 72 -17.87 4.87 -29.21
CA ALA A 72 -18.99 5.38 -28.41
C ALA A 72 -18.80 6.86 -28.03
N LEU A 73 -17.62 7.25 -27.53
CA LEU A 73 -17.30 8.65 -27.26
C LEU A 73 -17.28 9.53 -28.53
N GLY A 74 -16.77 8.98 -29.64
CA GLY A 74 -16.79 9.64 -30.94
C GLY A 74 -18.21 9.93 -31.45
N LYS A 75 -19.15 8.99 -31.24
CA LYS A 75 -20.58 9.19 -31.55
C LYS A 75 -21.19 10.33 -30.73
N ILE A 76 -20.85 10.45 -29.45
CA ILE A 76 -21.31 11.54 -28.57
C ILE A 76 -20.75 12.89 -29.04
N ASN A 77 -19.46 12.96 -29.34
CA ASN A 77 -18.83 14.18 -29.85
C ASN A 77 -19.45 14.61 -31.20
N THR A 78 -19.73 13.65 -32.08
CA THR A 78 -20.41 13.90 -33.35
C THR A 78 -21.84 14.43 -33.13
N ALA A 79 -22.59 13.83 -32.21
CA ALA A 79 -23.94 14.28 -31.85
C ALA A 79 -23.94 15.71 -31.28
N ARG A 80 -22.98 16.05 -30.41
CA ARG A 80 -22.77 17.41 -29.88
C ARG A 80 -22.60 18.42 -31.01
N ASN A 81 -21.76 18.11 -32.00
CA ASN A 81 -21.52 18.98 -33.16
C ASN A 81 -22.75 19.11 -34.06
N ILE A 82 -23.50 18.01 -34.28
CA ILE A 82 -24.75 18.04 -35.06
C ILE A 82 -25.81 18.91 -34.39
N ILE A 83 -25.98 18.80 -33.07
CA ILE A 83 -26.93 19.63 -32.30
C ILE A 83 -26.55 21.12 -32.40
N ALA A 84 -25.27 21.45 -32.29
CA ALA A 84 -24.79 22.82 -32.47
C ALA A 84 -25.09 23.36 -33.89
N LYS A 85 -24.90 22.54 -34.93
CA LYS A 85 -25.25 22.89 -36.32
C LYS A 85 -26.75 23.11 -36.50
N ILE A 86 -27.59 22.21 -35.99
CA ILE A 86 -29.06 22.33 -36.02
C ILE A 86 -29.48 23.64 -35.36
N SER A 87 -28.98 23.93 -34.15
CA SER A 87 -29.29 25.18 -33.45
C SER A 87 -28.92 26.40 -34.29
N LYS A 88 -27.70 26.45 -34.85
CA LYS A 88 -27.24 27.56 -35.69
C LYS A 88 -28.14 27.79 -36.90
N ASP A 89 -28.55 26.73 -37.58
CA ASP A 89 -29.40 26.81 -38.77
C ASP A 89 -30.81 27.28 -38.43
N TYR A 90 -31.45 26.73 -37.39
CA TYR A 90 -32.79 27.16 -36.97
C TYR A 90 -32.80 28.56 -36.35
N LEU A 91 -31.74 28.98 -35.66
CA LEU A 91 -31.60 30.34 -35.17
C LEU A 91 -31.51 31.36 -36.31
N ARG A 92 -30.88 31.01 -37.45
CA ARG A 92 -30.89 31.87 -38.64
C ARG A 92 -32.29 31.96 -39.25
N LEU A 93 -33.01 30.85 -39.36
CA LEU A 93 -34.37 30.80 -39.91
C LEU A 93 -35.38 31.58 -39.04
N LEU A 94 -35.24 31.50 -37.71
CA LEU A 94 -36.10 32.21 -36.76
C LEU A 94 -35.99 33.74 -36.84
N LYS A 95 -34.89 34.29 -37.38
CA LYS A 95 -34.75 35.75 -37.59
C LYS A 95 -35.71 36.29 -38.64
N TYR A 96 -36.07 35.47 -39.62
CA TYR A 96 -36.97 35.84 -40.72
C TYR A 96 -38.40 35.35 -40.49
N GLY A 97 -38.75 35.01 -39.25
CA GLY A 97 -40.09 34.57 -38.87
C GLY A 97 -41.09 35.72 -38.87
N ASP A 98 -42.01 35.68 -39.82
CA ASP A 98 -43.05 36.64 -40.15
C ASP A 98 -44.37 36.43 -39.38
N SER A 99 -44.58 35.24 -38.78
CA SER A 99 -45.76 34.92 -37.97
C SER A 99 -45.42 34.13 -36.71
N LEU A 100 -46.19 34.33 -35.65
CA LEU A 100 -46.11 33.56 -34.40
C LEU A 100 -46.19 32.05 -34.66
N TYR A 101 -47.11 31.65 -35.54
CA TYR A 101 -47.32 30.25 -35.88
C TYR A 101 -46.06 29.65 -36.52
N ARG A 102 -45.46 30.36 -37.49
CA ARG A 102 -44.23 29.94 -38.16
C ARG A 102 -43.06 29.82 -37.18
N CYS A 103 -42.89 30.80 -36.30
CA CYS A 103 -41.88 30.76 -35.23
C CYS A 103 -42.07 29.56 -34.28
N LYS A 104 -43.32 29.25 -33.91
CA LYS A 104 -43.65 28.08 -33.07
C LYS A 104 -43.30 26.77 -33.79
N CYS A 105 -43.68 26.62 -35.07
CA CYS A 105 -43.36 25.42 -35.85
C CYS A 105 -41.85 25.23 -36.02
N LEU A 106 -41.10 26.30 -36.31
CA LEU A 106 -39.64 26.25 -36.40
C LEU A 106 -38.99 25.83 -35.08
N LYS A 107 -39.46 26.35 -33.95
CA LYS A 107 -38.99 25.94 -32.62
C LYS A 107 -39.25 24.44 -32.39
N VAL A 108 -40.49 23.98 -32.61
CA VAL A 108 -40.85 22.56 -32.41
C VAL A 108 -40.02 21.65 -33.30
N ALA A 109 -39.81 22.02 -34.57
CA ALA A 109 -38.96 21.28 -35.48
C ALA A 109 -37.49 21.23 -35.04
N ALA A 110 -36.93 22.35 -34.55
CA ALA A 110 -35.57 22.40 -34.03
C ALA A 110 -35.40 21.46 -32.83
N LEU A 111 -36.27 21.56 -31.83
CA LEU A 111 -36.25 20.72 -30.63
C LEU A 111 -36.46 19.25 -30.98
N GLY A 112 -37.40 18.94 -31.87
CA GLY A 112 -37.64 17.59 -32.37
C GLY A 112 -36.40 16.98 -33.00
N ARG A 113 -35.71 17.72 -33.89
CA ARG A 113 -34.47 17.24 -34.52
C ARG A 113 -33.34 17.02 -33.51
N MET A 114 -33.19 17.91 -32.52
CA MET A 114 -32.23 17.72 -31.44
C MET A 114 -32.53 16.42 -30.66
N CYS A 115 -33.79 16.21 -30.27
CA CYS A 115 -34.23 14.99 -29.59
C CYS A 115 -34.02 13.72 -30.43
N THR A 116 -34.25 13.77 -31.74
CA THR A 116 -34.00 12.63 -32.64
C THR A 116 -32.52 12.26 -32.69
N VAL A 117 -31.61 13.25 -32.68
CA VAL A 117 -30.16 12.98 -32.60
C VAL A 117 -29.80 12.27 -31.30
N ILE A 118 -30.38 12.71 -30.17
CA ILE A 118 -30.17 12.07 -28.86
C ILE A 118 -30.72 10.64 -28.84
N LYS A 119 -31.93 10.41 -29.35
CA LYS A 119 -32.53 9.07 -29.44
C LYS A 119 -31.68 8.09 -30.27
N ARG A 120 -30.96 8.59 -31.28
CA ARG A 120 -30.06 7.76 -32.10
C ARG A 120 -28.82 7.30 -31.34
N ILE A 121 -28.31 8.09 -30.39
CA ILE A 121 -27.11 7.74 -29.61
C ILE A 121 -27.41 6.99 -28.30
N THR A 122 -28.68 6.72 -27.99
CA THR A 122 -29.12 6.01 -26.78
C THR A 122 -28.37 4.70 -26.52
N PRO A 123 -28.09 3.82 -27.51
CA PRO A 123 -27.32 2.60 -27.27
C PRO A 123 -25.89 2.86 -26.78
N SER A 124 -25.23 3.90 -27.32
CA SER A 124 -23.89 4.28 -26.90
C SER A 124 -23.87 4.88 -25.49
N LEU A 125 -24.91 5.62 -25.10
CA LEU A 125 -25.07 6.12 -23.73
C LEU A 125 -25.29 4.97 -22.74
N ALA A 126 -26.11 3.97 -23.10
CA ALA A 126 -26.34 2.79 -22.26
C ALA A 126 -25.05 2.00 -22.04
N TYR A 127 -24.25 1.80 -23.09
CA TYR A 127 -22.94 1.16 -22.99
C TYR A 127 -21.96 1.96 -22.10
N LEU A 128 -21.86 3.28 -22.28
CA LEU A 128 -20.98 4.10 -21.44
C LEU A 128 -21.42 4.12 -19.97
N GLU A 129 -22.72 4.07 -19.68
CA GLU A 129 -23.20 3.98 -18.30
C GLU A 129 -22.79 2.66 -17.64
N GLN A 130 -22.88 1.53 -18.36
CA GLN A 130 -22.39 0.24 -17.87
C GLN A 130 -20.89 0.30 -17.55
N ILE A 131 -20.10 0.91 -18.44
CA ILE A 131 -18.66 1.09 -18.22
C ILE A 131 -18.41 1.99 -17.02
N ARG A 132 -19.11 3.12 -16.89
CA ARG A 132 -18.97 4.04 -15.75
C ARG A 132 -19.23 3.34 -14.42
N GLN A 133 -20.27 2.52 -14.34
CA GLN A 133 -20.59 1.73 -13.15
C GLN A 133 -19.52 0.70 -12.83
N HIS A 134 -18.95 0.04 -13.85
CA HIS A 134 -17.86 -0.91 -13.66
C HIS A 134 -16.55 -0.21 -13.25
N MET A 135 -16.20 0.90 -13.91
CA MET A 135 -15.00 1.70 -13.59
C MET A 135 -15.04 2.25 -12.17
N ALA A 136 -16.22 2.65 -11.67
CA ALA A 136 -16.38 3.11 -10.30
C ALA A 136 -16.06 2.05 -9.23
N ARG A 137 -16.06 0.76 -9.60
CA ARG A 137 -15.73 -0.36 -8.70
C ARG A 137 -14.28 -0.81 -8.83
N LEU A 138 -13.53 -0.31 -9.82
CA LEU A 138 -12.14 -0.70 -10.00
C LEU A 138 -11.28 -0.17 -8.85
N PRO A 139 -10.33 -0.97 -8.32
CA PRO A 139 -9.45 -0.50 -7.27
C PRO A 139 -8.52 0.59 -7.80
N SER A 140 -8.17 1.55 -6.94
CA SER A 140 -7.18 2.56 -7.27
C SER A 140 -5.77 2.00 -7.09
N ILE A 141 -5.04 1.85 -8.20
CA ILE A 141 -3.66 1.36 -8.22
C ILE A 141 -2.75 2.50 -8.68
N ASP A 142 -1.66 2.76 -7.95
CA ASP A 142 -0.66 3.72 -8.41
C ASP A 142 0.54 2.95 -8.99
N PRO A 143 0.74 2.97 -10.33
CA PRO A 143 1.79 2.20 -10.98
C PRO A 143 3.21 2.63 -10.60
N ASN A 144 3.39 3.83 -10.03
CA ASN A 144 4.70 4.35 -9.63
C ASN A 144 5.04 4.05 -8.17
N THR A 145 4.05 3.71 -7.34
CA THR A 145 4.26 3.37 -5.93
C THR A 145 4.90 2.00 -5.76
N ARG A 146 5.32 1.69 -4.53
CA ARG A 146 5.95 0.41 -4.20
C ARG A 146 4.87 -0.65 -4.20
N THR A 147 4.99 -1.59 -5.13
CA THR A 147 3.98 -2.62 -5.34
C THR A 147 4.60 -4.00 -5.17
N ILE A 148 3.86 -4.92 -4.57
CA ILE A 148 4.17 -6.34 -4.47
C ILE A 148 3.09 -7.07 -5.25
N LEU A 149 3.46 -7.83 -6.26
CA LEU A 149 2.57 -8.67 -7.05
C LEU A 149 2.66 -10.10 -6.55
N ILE A 150 1.52 -10.71 -6.28
CA ILE A 150 1.42 -12.11 -5.88
C ILE A 150 0.97 -12.92 -7.10
N CYS A 151 1.76 -13.89 -7.52
CA CYS A 151 1.54 -14.73 -8.71
C CYS A 151 1.72 -16.22 -8.35
N GLY A 152 1.17 -17.12 -9.16
CA GLY A 152 1.25 -18.59 -8.95
C GLY A 152 -0.04 -19.29 -9.31
N TYR A 153 -0.11 -20.63 -9.23
CA TYR A 153 -1.31 -21.40 -9.59
C TYR A 153 -2.53 -21.09 -8.72
N PRO A 154 -3.78 -21.33 -9.18
CA PRO A 154 -4.96 -21.31 -8.31
C PRO A 154 -4.77 -22.20 -7.07
N ASN A 155 -5.43 -21.88 -5.95
CA ASN A 155 -5.44 -22.69 -4.72
C ASN A 155 -4.09 -22.92 -4.01
N VAL A 156 -3.01 -22.26 -4.44
CA VAL A 156 -1.69 -22.31 -3.74
C VAL A 156 -1.65 -21.49 -2.45
N GLY A 157 -2.69 -20.66 -2.17
CA GLY A 157 -2.78 -19.85 -0.95
C GLY A 157 -2.45 -18.35 -1.09
N LYS A 158 -2.46 -17.82 -2.32
CA LYS A 158 -2.21 -16.38 -2.59
C LYS A 158 -3.16 -15.44 -1.84
N GLY A 159 -4.47 -15.67 -1.95
CA GLY A 159 -5.49 -14.88 -1.25
C GLY A 159 -5.38 -14.98 0.27
N SER A 160 -5.04 -16.16 0.80
CA SER A 160 -4.79 -16.35 2.23
C SER A 160 -3.58 -15.55 2.73
N PHE A 161 -2.49 -15.54 1.97
CA PHE A 161 -1.33 -14.69 2.27
C PHE A 161 -1.70 -13.19 2.24
N MET A 162 -2.49 -12.79 1.23
CA MET A 162 -2.97 -11.42 1.09
C MET A 162 -3.76 -10.94 2.32
N ASN A 163 -4.70 -11.76 2.81
CA ASN A 163 -5.51 -11.45 3.99
C ASN A 163 -4.70 -11.42 5.29
N LYS A 164 -3.59 -12.15 5.37
CA LYS A 164 -2.70 -12.15 6.54
C LYS A 164 -1.75 -10.96 6.55
N VAL A 165 -1.27 -10.55 5.38
CA VAL A 165 -0.29 -9.46 5.23
C VAL A 165 -0.94 -8.08 5.17
N THR A 166 -2.17 -8.01 4.67
CA THR A 166 -2.93 -6.76 4.48
C THR A 166 -4.25 -6.82 5.22
N ARG A 167 -4.92 -5.67 5.33
CA ARG A 167 -6.30 -5.59 5.84
C ARG A 167 -7.35 -5.83 4.73
N ALA A 168 -6.95 -6.39 3.60
CA ALA A 168 -7.90 -6.75 2.55
C ALA A 168 -8.69 -7.98 2.98
N ASP A 169 -9.97 -8.01 2.59
CA ASP A 169 -10.84 -9.17 2.78
C ASP A 169 -11.10 -9.80 1.42
N VAL A 170 -10.22 -10.72 1.03
CA VAL A 170 -10.34 -11.49 -0.21
C VAL A 170 -11.03 -12.80 0.11
N ASP A 171 -12.12 -13.10 -0.58
CA ASP A 171 -12.84 -14.38 -0.44
C ASP A 171 -11.94 -15.55 -0.86
N VAL A 172 -11.56 -16.40 0.11
CA VAL A 172 -10.82 -17.63 -0.14
C VAL A 172 -11.78 -18.81 -0.12
N GLN A 173 -11.90 -19.49 -1.26
CA GLN A 173 -12.68 -20.72 -1.41
C GLN A 173 -11.81 -21.80 -2.08
N PRO A 174 -12.11 -23.10 -1.89
CA PRO A 174 -11.25 -24.20 -2.34
C PRO A 174 -11.32 -24.46 -3.86
N TYR A 175 -12.21 -23.79 -4.60
CA TYR A 175 -12.31 -23.91 -6.05
C TYR A 175 -11.52 -22.81 -6.77
N ALA A 176 -11.03 -23.10 -7.97
CA ALA A 176 -10.30 -22.11 -8.77
C ALA A 176 -11.19 -20.92 -9.18
N PHE A 177 -10.55 -19.79 -9.51
CA PHE A 177 -11.20 -18.55 -9.99
C PHE A 177 -12.08 -17.82 -8.96
N THR A 178 -11.73 -17.91 -7.69
CA THR A 178 -12.36 -17.15 -6.59
C THR A 178 -12.26 -15.64 -6.77
N THR A 179 -11.10 -15.13 -7.18
CA THR A 179 -10.88 -13.69 -7.38
C THR A 179 -11.18 -13.27 -8.81
N LYS A 180 -12.38 -12.73 -9.10
CA LYS A 180 -12.77 -12.31 -10.47
C LYS A 180 -12.14 -11.00 -10.96
N SER A 181 -11.43 -10.28 -10.08
CA SER A 181 -10.78 -9.00 -10.35
C SER A 181 -9.44 -8.91 -9.61
N LEU A 182 -8.56 -8.00 -10.04
CA LEU A 182 -7.35 -7.66 -9.27
C LEU A 182 -7.76 -7.09 -7.92
N PHE A 183 -7.28 -7.68 -6.83
CA PHE A 183 -7.49 -7.16 -5.48
C PHE A 183 -6.26 -6.38 -5.04
N VAL A 184 -6.49 -5.28 -4.34
CA VAL A 184 -5.44 -4.41 -3.83
C VAL A 184 -5.61 -4.28 -2.33
N GLY A 185 -4.52 -4.49 -1.62
CA GLY A 185 -4.42 -4.26 -0.19
C GLY A 185 -3.18 -3.44 0.09
N HIS A 186 -3.16 -2.85 1.28
CA HIS A 186 -2.05 -2.02 1.72
C HIS A 186 -1.39 -2.64 2.95
N THR A 187 -0.06 -2.56 2.98
CA THR A 187 0.74 -2.95 4.13
C THR A 187 1.83 -1.92 4.35
N ASP A 188 2.27 -1.77 5.59
CA ASP A 188 3.34 -0.83 5.95
C ASP A 188 4.61 -1.62 6.32
N TYR A 189 5.76 -1.16 5.83
CA TYR A 189 7.08 -1.72 6.11
C TYR A 189 8.12 -0.59 6.16
N LYS A 190 8.97 -0.56 7.20
CA LYS A 190 9.96 0.51 7.43
C LYS A 190 9.38 1.93 7.26
N TYR A 191 8.19 2.17 7.83
CA TYR A 191 7.44 3.44 7.73
C TYR A 191 7.04 3.86 6.30
N LEU A 192 7.10 2.94 5.34
CA LEU A 192 6.69 3.15 3.96
C LEU A 192 5.46 2.31 3.65
N ARG A 193 4.52 2.89 2.90
CA ARG A 193 3.33 2.18 2.42
C ARG A 193 3.64 1.40 1.15
N TYR A 194 3.24 0.14 1.15
CA TYR A 194 3.31 -0.78 0.02
C TYR A 194 1.89 -1.14 -0.43
N GLN A 195 1.73 -1.29 -1.74
CA GLN A 195 0.52 -1.84 -2.36
C GLN A 195 0.79 -3.32 -2.63
N VAL A 196 -0.04 -4.21 -2.10
CA VAL A 196 0.01 -5.63 -2.42
C VAL A 196 -1.14 -5.90 -3.38
N ILE A 197 -0.84 -6.52 -4.51
CA ILE A 197 -1.81 -6.80 -5.55
C ILE A 197 -1.83 -8.30 -5.76
N ASP A 198 -3.00 -8.90 -5.54
CA ASP A 198 -3.23 -10.30 -5.85
C ASP A 198 -3.57 -10.42 -7.33
N THR A 199 -2.75 -11.18 -8.07
CA THR A 199 -3.06 -11.55 -9.44
C THR A 199 -3.76 -12.89 -9.45
N LEU A 200 -4.69 -13.08 -10.40
CA LEU A 200 -5.30 -14.38 -10.55
C LEU A 200 -4.24 -15.44 -10.84
N GLY A 201 -4.58 -16.69 -10.52
CA GLY A 201 -3.75 -17.80 -10.95
C GLY A 201 -3.65 -17.83 -12.46
N ILE A 202 -2.47 -17.50 -12.98
CA ILE A 202 -2.18 -17.55 -14.41
C ILE A 202 -2.16 -19.04 -14.77
N LEU A 203 -3.01 -19.47 -15.68
CA LEU A 203 -2.94 -20.82 -16.22
C LEU A 203 -1.99 -20.83 -17.43
N ASP A 204 -1.29 -21.94 -17.57
CA ASP A 204 -0.35 -22.16 -18.68
C ASP A 204 -1.12 -22.46 -19.96
N ARG A 205 -1.66 -21.40 -20.57
CA ARG A 205 -2.33 -21.41 -21.87
C ARG A 205 -1.66 -20.40 -22.81
N PRO A 206 -1.68 -20.65 -24.13
CA PRO A 206 -1.21 -19.69 -25.13
C PRO A 206 -1.87 -18.32 -24.91
N PHE A 207 -1.13 -17.24 -25.16
CA PHE A 207 -1.63 -15.87 -24.93
C PHE A 207 -2.95 -15.57 -25.67
N GLU A 208 -3.16 -16.21 -26.82
CA GLU A 208 -4.33 -16.03 -27.69
C GLU A 208 -5.63 -16.60 -27.09
N ASP A 209 -5.51 -17.63 -26.25
CA ASP A 209 -6.65 -18.35 -25.63
C ASP A 209 -6.89 -17.92 -24.17
N ARG A 210 -6.22 -16.86 -23.71
CA ARG A 210 -6.35 -16.38 -22.33
C ARG A 210 -7.65 -15.63 -22.11
N ASN A 211 -8.24 -15.87 -20.94
CA ASN A 211 -9.42 -15.14 -20.54
C ASN A 211 -9.08 -13.66 -20.25
N ILE A 212 -10.08 -12.77 -20.35
CA ILE A 212 -9.97 -11.34 -20.00
C ILE A 212 -9.28 -11.16 -18.64
N ILE A 213 -9.64 -12.02 -17.68
CA ILE A 213 -9.15 -12.01 -16.31
C ILE A 213 -7.64 -12.35 -16.21
N GLU A 214 -7.16 -13.29 -17.03
CA GLU A 214 -5.75 -13.66 -17.10
C GLU A 214 -4.93 -12.57 -17.80
N MET A 215 -5.51 -11.97 -18.85
CA MET A 215 -4.92 -10.83 -19.55
C MET A 215 -4.73 -9.61 -18.64
N CYS A 216 -5.65 -9.37 -17.70
CA CYS A 216 -5.46 -8.35 -16.64
C CYS A 216 -4.24 -8.64 -15.77
N SER A 217 -4.01 -9.91 -15.42
CA SER A 217 -2.86 -10.32 -14.60
C SER A 217 -1.54 -10.16 -15.37
N VAL A 218 -1.52 -10.49 -16.65
CA VAL A 218 -0.37 -10.23 -17.55
C VAL A 218 -0.12 -8.72 -17.67
N THR A 219 -1.16 -7.91 -17.81
CA THR A 219 -1.05 -6.45 -17.91
C THR A 219 -0.44 -5.84 -16.65
N ALA A 220 -0.87 -6.30 -15.47
CA ALA A 220 -0.27 -5.93 -14.19
C ALA A 220 1.21 -6.34 -14.12
N LEU A 221 1.52 -7.58 -14.50
CA LEU A 221 2.89 -8.09 -14.54
C LEU A 221 3.77 -7.41 -15.59
N ALA A 222 3.23 -6.84 -16.66
CA ALA A 222 4.03 -6.13 -17.66
C ALA A 222 4.36 -4.71 -17.16
N HIS A 223 3.35 -3.94 -16.78
CA HIS A 223 3.50 -2.49 -16.58
C HIS A 223 3.89 -2.07 -15.16
N LEU A 224 3.58 -2.85 -14.13
CA LEU A 224 3.83 -2.44 -12.75
C LEU A 224 5.29 -2.66 -12.36
N ARG A 225 5.91 -1.65 -11.76
CA ARG A 225 7.26 -1.71 -11.19
C ARG A 225 7.21 -2.28 -9.77
N ALA A 226 7.02 -3.59 -9.71
CA ALA A 226 6.71 -4.32 -8.49
C ALA A 226 7.77 -5.39 -8.18
N ALA A 227 7.84 -5.79 -6.90
CA ALA A 227 8.40 -7.07 -6.51
C ALA A 227 7.42 -8.18 -6.87
N VAL A 228 7.88 -9.28 -7.44
CA VAL A 228 7.04 -10.42 -7.79
C VAL A 228 7.28 -11.54 -6.78
N LEU A 229 6.21 -11.97 -6.13
CA LEU A 229 6.16 -13.17 -5.31
C LEU A 229 5.55 -14.30 -6.13
N PHE A 230 6.33 -15.33 -6.44
CA PHE A 230 5.82 -16.51 -7.13
C PHE A 230 5.55 -17.62 -6.12
N PHE A 231 4.27 -17.90 -5.87
CA PHE A 231 3.81 -18.92 -4.94
C PHE A 231 3.77 -20.30 -5.60
N LEU A 232 4.43 -21.24 -4.94
CA LEU A 232 4.48 -22.66 -5.23
C LEU A 232 3.80 -23.43 -4.10
N ASP A 233 2.99 -24.42 -4.44
CA ASP A 233 2.49 -25.41 -3.50
C ASP A 233 3.30 -26.70 -3.63
N ILE A 234 4.10 -27.00 -2.61
CA ILE A 234 4.96 -28.19 -2.54
C ILE A 234 4.21 -29.44 -2.06
N SER A 235 3.02 -29.28 -1.49
CA SER A 235 2.22 -30.39 -0.95
C SER A 235 1.41 -31.16 -2.02
N GLY A 236 1.23 -30.56 -3.20
CA GLY A 236 0.33 -31.07 -4.25
C GLY A 236 -1.18 -30.90 -3.96
N SER A 237 -1.56 -30.34 -2.81
CA SER A 237 -2.97 -30.18 -2.42
C SER A 237 -3.75 -29.18 -3.28
N CYS A 238 -3.08 -28.31 -4.04
CA CYS A 238 -3.72 -27.43 -5.02
C CYS A 238 -4.28 -28.16 -6.26
N GLY A 239 -3.98 -29.45 -6.43
CA GLY A 239 -4.42 -30.27 -7.57
C GLY A 239 -3.51 -30.20 -8.80
N TYR A 240 -2.35 -29.57 -8.70
CA TYR A 240 -1.34 -29.45 -9.76
C TYR A 240 0.03 -29.91 -9.30
N SER A 241 0.80 -30.55 -10.19
CA SER A 241 2.15 -31.01 -9.86
C SER A 241 3.16 -29.86 -9.84
N ILE A 242 4.29 -30.06 -9.15
CA ILE A 242 5.40 -29.08 -9.11
C ILE A 242 5.94 -28.84 -10.53
N ALA A 243 6.00 -29.88 -11.37
CA ALA A 243 6.38 -29.75 -12.78
C ALA A 243 5.47 -28.79 -13.57
N GLN A 244 4.15 -28.86 -13.39
CA GLN A 244 3.21 -27.93 -14.04
C GLN A 244 3.40 -26.50 -13.53
N GLN A 245 3.61 -26.34 -12.22
CA GLN A 245 3.89 -25.03 -11.61
C GLN A 245 5.20 -24.42 -12.14
N THR A 246 6.21 -25.26 -12.38
CA THR A 246 7.50 -24.87 -12.95
C THR A 246 7.39 -24.49 -14.43
N ALA A 247 6.58 -25.22 -15.21
CA ALA A 247 6.31 -24.89 -16.61
C ALA A 247 5.70 -23.49 -16.76
N LEU A 248 4.71 -23.16 -15.92
CA LEU A 248 4.14 -21.81 -15.88
C LEU A 248 5.20 -20.76 -15.55
N PHE A 249 6.04 -20.99 -14.53
CA PHE A 249 7.11 -20.06 -14.18
C PHE A 249 8.01 -19.75 -15.38
N HIS A 250 8.40 -20.78 -16.14
CA HIS A 250 9.21 -20.61 -17.34
C HIS A 250 8.46 -19.93 -18.49
N SER A 251 7.13 -20.09 -18.60
CA SER A 251 6.34 -19.44 -19.66
C SER A 251 6.18 -17.94 -19.43
N ILE A 252 6.10 -17.49 -18.17
CA ILE A 252 5.99 -16.06 -17.82
C ILE A 252 7.32 -15.40 -17.42
N LYS A 253 8.43 -16.13 -17.46
CA LYS A 253 9.76 -15.62 -17.03
C LYS A 253 10.19 -14.31 -17.67
N SER A 254 9.82 -14.09 -18.94
CA SER A 254 10.14 -12.86 -19.68
C SER A 254 9.50 -11.61 -19.07
N LEU A 255 8.37 -11.76 -18.39
CA LEU A 255 7.65 -10.66 -17.73
C LEU A 255 8.31 -10.23 -16.42
N PHE A 256 9.21 -11.05 -15.87
CA PHE A 256 9.94 -10.77 -14.62
C PHE A 256 11.22 -9.96 -14.83
N MET A 257 11.57 -9.64 -16.08
CA MET A 257 12.76 -8.86 -16.37
C MET A 257 12.76 -7.51 -15.63
N ASN A 258 13.89 -7.17 -15.01
CA ASN A 258 14.08 -5.96 -14.20
C ASN A 258 13.19 -5.87 -12.95
N LYS A 259 12.63 -6.99 -12.47
CA LYS A 259 11.81 -7.04 -11.26
C LYS A 259 12.45 -7.96 -10.22
N PRO A 260 12.43 -7.58 -8.94
CA PRO A 260 12.91 -8.46 -7.88
C PRO A 260 11.92 -9.62 -7.76
N LEU A 261 12.44 -10.84 -7.83
CA LEU A 261 11.65 -12.07 -7.79
C LEU A 261 11.96 -12.84 -6.50
N VAL A 262 10.92 -13.31 -5.84
CA VAL A 262 11.01 -14.19 -4.66
C VAL A 262 10.10 -15.38 -4.92
N ILE A 263 10.64 -16.59 -4.77
CA ILE A 263 9.91 -17.84 -4.86
C ILE A 263 9.48 -18.23 -3.45
N VAL A 264 8.19 -18.54 -3.31
CA VAL A 264 7.55 -18.78 -2.04
C VAL A 264 6.94 -20.18 -2.06
N CYS A 265 7.52 -21.10 -1.29
CA CYS A 265 6.97 -22.44 -1.08
C CYS A 265 5.97 -22.39 0.06
N ASN A 266 4.68 -22.44 -0.27
CA ASN A 266 3.60 -22.43 0.71
C ASN A 266 3.18 -23.84 1.12
N LYS A 267 2.45 -23.94 2.24
CA LYS A 267 1.95 -25.18 2.86
C LYS A 267 3.06 -26.10 3.39
N ASN A 268 4.11 -25.48 3.93
CA ASN A 268 5.24 -26.18 4.55
C ASN A 268 4.81 -27.09 5.74
N ASP A 269 3.65 -26.81 6.33
CA ASP A 269 3.03 -27.62 7.38
C ASP A 269 2.56 -29.01 6.90
N LEU A 270 2.20 -29.14 5.62
CA LEU A 270 1.77 -30.41 5.03
C LEU A 270 2.95 -31.22 4.48
N GLN A 271 3.85 -30.53 3.79
CA GLN A 271 5.03 -31.13 3.18
C GLN A 271 6.21 -30.17 3.37
N PRO A 272 7.24 -30.53 4.15
CA PRO A 272 8.44 -29.72 4.29
C PRO A 272 9.31 -29.79 3.02
N LEU A 273 10.08 -28.73 2.76
CA LEU A 273 10.96 -28.63 1.58
C LEU A 273 11.99 -29.77 1.52
N GLU A 274 12.51 -30.20 2.68
CA GLU A 274 13.48 -31.29 2.80
C GLU A 274 12.89 -32.66 2.48
N GLY A 275 11.56 -32.80 2.53
CA GLY A 275 10.85 -34.04 2.26
C GLY A 275 10.50 -34.27 0.78
N LEU A 276 10.92 -33.36 -0.12
CA LEU A 276 10.63 -33.47 -1.56
C LEU A 276 11.46 -34.56 -2.24
N SER A 277 10.93 -35.08 -3.35
CA SER A 277 11.68 -35.96 -4.24
C SER A 277 12.89 -35.22 -4.84
N GLU A 278 13.95 -35.95 -5.20
CA GLU A 278 15.13 -35.34 -5.83
C GLU A 278 14.78 -34.63 -7.15
N GLU A 279 13.81 -35.16 -7.89
CA GLU A 279 13.32 -34.57 -9.15
C GLU A 279 12.61 -33.23 -8.91
N ASP A 280 11.69 -33.18 -7.95
CA ASP A 280 10.96 -31.94 -7.62
C ASP A 280 11.88 -30.90 -7.00
N MET A 281 12.80 -31.32 -6.13
CA MET A 281 13.78 -30.42 -5.51
C MET A 281 14.69 -29.79 -6.58
N LYS A 282 15.06 -30.54 -7.62
CA LYS A 282 15.82 -30.01 -8.75
C LYS A 282 15.04 -28.92 -9.49
N LEU A 283 13.74 -29.13 -9.74
CA LEU A 283 12.89 -28.12 -10.39
C LEU A 283 12.81 -26.83 -9.57
N VAL A 284 12.63 -26.93 -8.25
CA VAL A 284 12.60 -25.76 -7.35
C VAL A 284 13.95 -25.03 -7.34
N MET A 285 15.05 -25.77 -7.34
CA MET A 285 16.40 -25.19 -7.41
C MET A 285 16.69 -24.52 -8.75
N GLU A 286 16.19 -25.06 -9.86
CA GLU A 286 16.27 -24.43 -11.19
C GLU A 286 15.52 -23.09 -11.19
N MET A 287 14.32 -23.03 -10.61
CA MET A 287 13.58 -21.78 -10.45
C MET A 287 14.34 -20.78 -9.57
N LYS A 288 14.94 -21.24 -8.46
CA LYS A 288 15.79 -20.39 -7.58
C LYS A 288 16.96 -19.79 -8.36
N ALA A 289 17.65 -20.59 -9.18
CA ALA A 289 18.75 -20.12 -10.00
C ALA A 289 18.31 -19.07 -11.03
N GLU A 290 17.17 -19.26 -11.68
CA GLU A 290 16.59 -18.26 -12.60
C GLU A 290 16.20 -16.97 -11.87
N ALA A 291 15.59 -17.07 -10.68
CA ALA A 291 15.25 -15.91 -9.87
C ALA A 291 16.49 -15.11 -9.42
N MET A 292 17.63 -15.77 -9.22
CA MET A 292 18.90 -15.11 -8.94
C MET A 292 19.47 -14.36 -10.16
N LYS A 293 19.31 -14.89 -11.38
CA LYS A 293 19.79 -14.22 -12.59
C LYS A 293 19.09 -12.89 -12.83
N THR A 294 17.81 -12.79 -12.52
CA THR A 294 17.05 -11.53 -12.58
C THR A 294 17.60 -10.48 -11.61
N ILE A 295 18.25 -10.92 -10.52
CA ILE A 295 18.80 -10.06 -9.45
C ILE A 295 20.27 -9.68 -9.72
N ALA A 296 21.07 -10.55 -10.35
CA ALA A 296 22.49 -10.31 -10.59
C ALA A 296 22.82 -9.03 -11.41
N GLN A 297 21.82 -8.44 -12.08
CA GLN A 297 21.96 -7.15 -12.76
C GLN A 297 21.81 -5.92 -11.81
N ALA A 298 21.40 -6.13 -10.56
CA ALA A 298 21.07 -5.07 -9.59
C ALA A 298 22.07 -4.92 -8.43
N GLY A 299 22.96 -5.88 -8.15
CA GLY A 299 23.99 -5.78 -7.10
C GLY A 299 23.65 -6.58 -5.83
N ASP A 300 24.69 -7.17 -5.23
CA ASP A 300 24.76 -8.04 -4.04
C ASP A 300 23.58 -8.98 -3.77
N ALA A 301 23.74 -10.25 -4.16
CA ALA A 301 22.75 -11.29 -3.96
C ALA A 301 22.90 -11.93 -2.57
N ASN A 302 22.12 -11.47 -1.59
CA ASN A 302 21.80 -12.32 -0.43
C ASN A 302 20.98 -13.53 -0.93
N GLU A 303 21.65 -14.68 -1.08
CA GLU A 303 21.10 -15.93 -1.60
C GLU A 303 19.92 -16.47 -0.76
N GLU A 304 19.94 -16.21 0.55
CA GLU A 304 18.95 -16.73 1.51
C GLU A 304 17.55 -16.14 1.34
N GLY A 305 17.40 -14.97 0.70
CA GLY A 305 16.09 -14.31 0.56
C GLY A 305 15.30 -14.69 -0.70
N VAL A 306 15.82 -15.56 -1.57
CA VAL A 306 15.21 -15.84 -2.90
C VAL A 306 14.15 -16.92 -2.83
N LEU A 307 14.42 -17.97 -2.06
CA LEU A 307 13.54 -19.11 -1.87
C LEU A 307 13.17 -19.14 -0.41
N LEU A 308 11.89 -18.93 -0.11
CA LEU A 308 11.38 -18.91 1.26
C LEU A 308 10.24 -19.90 1.41
N THR A 309 10.26 -20.64 2.51
CA THR A 309 9.15 -21.49 2.93
C THR A 309 8.22 -20.71 3.84
N MET A 310 6.92 -20.99 3.72
CA MET A 310 5.91 -20.42 4.62
C MET A 310 4.70 -21.34 4.73
N SER A 311 3.87 -21.07 5.72
CA SER A 311 2.59 -21.73 5.90
C SER A 311 1.54 -20.72 6.35
N THR A 312 0.50 -20.56 5.52
CA THR A 312 -0.64 -19.72 5.87
C THR A 312 -1.53 -20.31 6.95
N SER A 313 -1.43 -21.60 7.29
CA SER A 313 -2.23 -22.20 8.38
C SER A 313 -1.59 -21.93 9.74
N THR A 314 -0.26 -22.07 9.84
CA THR A 314 0.50 -21.94 11.09
C THR A 314 1.06 -20.53 11.34
N ASP A 315 0.90 -19.61 10.38
CA ASP A 315 1.53 -18.27 10.37
C ASP A 315 3.06 -18.26 10.27
N ASP A 316 3.67 -19.42 10.05
CA ASP A 316 5.11 -19.54 9.92
C ASP A 316 5.61 -18.97 8.59
N GLY A 317 6.72 -18.22 8.62
CA GLY A 317 7.36 -17.62 7.45
C GLY A 317 6.60 -16.48 6.73
N VAL A 318 5.32 -16.22 7.02
CA VAL A 318 4.49 -15.19 6.34
C VAL A 318 5.15 -13.80 6.38
N MET A 319 5.58 -13.38 7.56
CA MET A 319 6.21 -12.07 7.75
C MET A 319 7.62 -12.02 7.17
N ALA A 320 8.35 -13.14 7.15
CA ALA A 320 9.67 -13.23 6.54
C ALA A 320 9.58 -13.00 5.02
N VAL A 321 8.61 -13.65 4.35
CA VAL A 321 8.33 -13.45 2.92
C VAL A 321 7.99 -12.00 2.61
N LYS A 322 7.10 -11.38 3.41
CA LYS A 322 6.77 -9.96 3.27
C LYS A 322 8.01 -9.07 3.38
N ASN A 323 8.79 -9.27 4.43
CA ASN A 323 9.96 -8.44 4.71
C ASN A 323 11.03 -8.60 3.61
N ALA A 324 11.31 -9.83 3.15
CA ALA A 324 12.25 -10.10 2.08
C ALA A 324 11.84 -9.43 0.75
N ALA A 325 10.56 -9.51 0.39
CA ALA A 325 10.06 -8.85 -0.81
C ALA A 325 10.13 -7.32 -0.72
N CYS A 326 9.76 -6.75 0.43
CA CYS A 326 9.82 -5.32 0.68
C CYS A 326 11.25 -4.78 0.65
N GLU A 327 12.19 -5.49 1.27
CA GLU A 327 13.60 -5.11 1.35
C GLU A 327 14.24 -5.10 -0.04
N ARG A 328 14.05 -6.17 -0.81
CA ARG A 328 14.59 -6.26 -2.18
C ARG A 328 14.07 -5.18 -3.11
N LEU A 329 12.77 -4.89 -3.01
CA LEU A 329 12.19 -3.79 -3.79
C LEU A 329 12.74 -2.43 -3.35
N LEU A 330 13.02 -2.27 -2.05
CA LEU A 330 13.59 -1.05 -1.51
C LEU A 330 15.03 -0.85 -2.00
N GLU A 331 15.88 -1.88 -1.90
CA GLU A 331 17.27 -1.89 -2.38
C GLU A 331 17.33 -1.50 -3.85
N GLN A 332 16.61 -2.22 -4.72
CA GLN A 332 16.58 -1.93 -6.15
C GLN A 332 16.12 -0.48 -6.44
N ARG A 333 15.12 0.03 -5.71
CA ARG A 333 14.64 1.41 -5.87
C ARG A 333 15.64 2.43 -5.37
N VAL A 334 16.36 2.14 -4.29
CA VAL A 334 17.43 2.98 -3.77
C VAL A 334 18.55 3.05 -4.80
N ASP A 335 18.96 1.94 -5.41
CA ASP A 335 20.02 1.93 -6.43
C ASP A 335 19.64 2.75 -7.67
N ILE A 336 18.41 2.61 -8.16
CA ILE A 336 17.89 3.42 -9.26
C ILE A 336 17.89 4.91 -8.86
N LYS A 337 17.55 5.22 -7.60
CA LYS A 337 17.50 6.59 -7.09
C LYS A 337 18.90 7.18 -6.87
N MET A 338 19.87 6.39 -6.41
CA MET A 338 21.28 6.78 -6.25
C MET A 338 21.91 7.10 -7.61
N LYS A 339 21.56 6.36 -8.66
CA LYS A 339 21.96 6.66 -10.05
C LYS A 339 21.28 7.92 -10.61
N SER A 340 20.26 8.46 -9.95
CA SER A 340 19.50 9.62 -10.42
C SER A 340 20.05 10.95 -9.90
N LYS A 341 20.08 11.98 -10.77
CA LYS A 341 20.46 13.35 -10.40
C LYS A 341 19.58 13.97 -9.29
N LYS A 342 18.37 13.45 -9.09
CA LYS A 342 17.42 13.90 -8.05
C LYS A 342 17.84 13.56 -6.62
N MET A 343 18.96 12.85 -6.41
CA MET A 343 19.50 12.61 -5.07
C MET A 343 19.98 13.92 -4.42
N VAL A 344 20.55 14.83 -5.23
CA VAL A 344 21.15 16.08 -4.77
C VAL A 344 20.16 16.93 -3.96
N ASP A 345 18.91 16.98 -4.41
CA ASP A 345 17.83 17.75 -3.76
C ASP A 345 17.53 17.25 -2.33
N CYS A 346 17.82 15.98 -2.03
CA CYS A 346 17.52 15.34 -0.75
C CYS A 346 18.73 15.23 0.18
N LEU A 347 19.95 15.49 -0.29
CA LEU A 347 21.19 15.31 0.49
C LEU A 347 21.16 16.07 1.83
N ASN A 348 20.60 17.27 1.84
CA ASN A 348 20.48 18.10 3.04
C ASN A 348 19.65 17.43 4.16
N ARG A 349 18.74 16.50 3.81
CA ARG A 349 17.91 15.77 4.78
C ARG A 349 18.63 14.58 5.39
N PHE A 350 19.64 14.04 4.72
CA PHE A 350 20.47 12.94 5.22
C PHE A 350 21.64 13.43 6.07
N HIS A 351 22.00 14.71 5.94
CA HIS A 351 23.08 15.29 6.72
C HIS A 351 22.67 15.48 8.18
N VAL A 352 23.27 14.70 9.07
CA VAL A 352 23.19 14.92 10.52
C VAL A 352 24.29 15.91 10.90
N ALA A 353 23.90 17.08 11.40
CA ALA A 353 24.84 18.10 11.82
C ALA A 353 25.60 17.64 13.07
N MET A 354 26.91 17.43 12.93
CA MET A 354 27.78 17.09 14.05
C MET A 354 28.25 18.39 14.74
N PRO A 355 27.92 18.60 16.02
CA PRO A 355 28.32 19.81 16.72
C PRO A 355 29.84 19.85 16.88
N LYS A 356 30.47 20.94 16.44
CA LYS A 356 31.89 21.18 16.69
C LYS A 356 32.10 21.55 18.17
N PRO A 357 33.14 21.03 18.83
CA PRO A 357 33.47 21.45 20.20
C PRO A 357 33.68 22.96 20.24
N ARG A 358 32.89 23.66 21.06
CA ARG A 358 32.97 25.12 21.23
C ARG A 358 33.64 25.51 22.53
N ASP A 359 33.31 24.81 23.62
CA ASP A 359 33.67 25.15 24.98
C ASP A 359 33.85 23.88 25.83
N ASN A 360 34.77 23.92 26.81
CA ASN A 360 35.08 22.80 27.73
C ASN A 360 34.01 22.61 28.82
N ARG A 361 32.73 22.85 28.50
CA ARG A 361 31.60 22.66 29.42
C ARG A 361 30.82 21.41 29.04
N GLU A 362 30.78 20.46 29.95
CA GLU A 362 29.92 19.28 29.81
C GLU A 362 28.45 19.68 29.98
N ARG A 363 27.64 19.34 28.97
CA ARG A 363 26.20 19.58 28.97
C ARG A 363 25.48 18.23 29.02
N LEU A 364 25.24 17.76 30.24
CA LEU A 364 24.46 16.55 30.47
C LEU A 364 22.97 16.83 30.25
N LEU A 365 22.24 15.81 29.79
CA LEU A 365 20.77 15.86 29.73
C LEU A 365 20.22 16.12 31.14
N ALA A 366 19.31 17.08 31.27
CA ALA A 366 18.72 17.45 32.56
C ALA A 366 18.05 16.27 33.27
N SER A 367 17.51 15.31 32.51
CA SER A 367 16.95 14.06 33.03
C SER A 367 18.00 13.19 33.73
N LEU A 368 19.21 13.09 33.17
CA LEU A 368 20.32 12.33 33.76
C LEU A 368 20.86 13.03 35.02
N GLN A 369 20.87 14.36 35.05
CA GLN A 369 21.25 15.12 36.26
C GLN A 369 20.27 14.90 37.41
N LEU A 370 18.97 14.81 37.11
CA LEU A 370 17.95 14.54 38.13
C LEU A 370 18.07 13.11 38.67
N PHE A 371 18.27 12.13 37.77
CA PHE A 371 18.47 10.74 38.13
C PHE A 371 19.74 10.54 38.98
N TRP A 372 20.84 11.19 38.61
CA TRP A 372 22.09 11.14 39.37
C TRP A 372 21.94 11.77 40.75
N LYS A 373 21.32 12.95 40.86
CA LYS A 373 21.02 13.58 42.16
C LYS A 373 20.13 12.71 43.04
N LEU A 374 19.17 12.00 42.45
CA LEU A 374 18.30 11.07 43.15
C LEU A 374 19.10 9.86 43.68
N ILE A 375 19.96 9.27 42.85
CA ILE A 375 20.84 8.16 43.22
C ILE A 375 21.81 8.57 44.33
N SER A 376 22.48 9.73 44.20
CA SER A 376 23.40 10.24 45.23
C SER A 376 22.70 10.44 46.57
N ARG A 377 21.49 11.03 46.58
CA ARG A 377 20.68 11.14 47.82
C ARG A 377 20.30 9.77 48.40
N TYR A 378 20.01 8.79 47.55
CA TYR A 378 19.64 7.46 48.01
C TYR A 378 20.84 6.74 48.64
N LEU A 379 22.02 6.85 48.04
CA LEU A 379 23.27 6.32 48.58
C LEU A 379 23.63 6.97 49.93
N GLU A 380 23.57 8.30 50.02
CA GLU A 380 23.79 9.03 51.29
C GLU A 380 22.81 8.55 52.38
N ARG A 381 21.52 8.37 52.03
CA ARG A 381 20.50 7.86 52.95
C ARG A 381 20.78 6.43 53.40
N CYS A 382 21.26 5.57 52.51
CA CYS A 382 21.65 4.19 52.83
C CYS A 382 22.84 4.15 53.80
N GLU A 383 23.87 4.97 53.58
CA GLU A 383 25.03 5.05 54.49
C GLU A 383 24.65 5.58 55.89
N GLU A 384 23.73 6.54 55.97
CA GLU A 384 23.21 7.02 57.26
C GLU A 384 22.46 5.91 58.01
N LEU A 385 21.65 5.12 57.31
CA LEU A 385 20.90 4.01 57.90
C LEU A 385 21.85 2.90 58.38
N GLU A 386 22.87 2.56 57.60
CA GLU A 386 23.89 1.59 58.00
C GLU A 386 24.67 2.03 59.25
N ARG A 387 25.02 3.32 59.39
CA ARG A 387 25.63 3.84 60.64
C ARG A 387 24.69 3.73 61.83
N LYS A 388 23.41 4.08 61.66
CA LYS A 388 22.41 4.02 62.74
C LYS A 388 22.13 2.60 63.19
N GLU A 389 22.08 1.64 62.27
CA GLU A 389 21.97 0.22 62.62
C GLU A 389 23.24 -0.30 63.30
N GLY A 390 24.43 0.13 62.86
CA GLY A 390 25.69 -0.20 63.53
C GLY A 390 25.70 0.22 65.00
N LEU A 391 25.30 1.47 65.28
CA LEU A 391 25.19 2.00 66.64
C LEU A 391 24.13 1.24 67.48
N ARG A 392 22.98 0.91 66.90
CA ARG A 392 21.95 0.10 67.58
C ARG A 392 22.43 -1.30 67.93
N LEU A 393 23.21 -1.93 67.05
CA LEU A 393 23.81 -3.24 67.34
C LEU A 393 24.85 -3.15 68.45
N GLU A 394 25.63 -2.05 68.51
CA GLU A 394 26.57 -1.78 69.60
C GLU A 394 25.85 -1.55 70.93
N GLU A 395 24.73 -0.81 70.94
CA GLU A 395 23.88 -0.62 72.12
C GLU A 395 23.22 -1.93 72.57
N GLN A 396 22.68 -2.73 71.65
CA GLN A 396 22.11 -4.05 71.95
C GLN A 396 23.16 -5.03 72.46
N THR A 397 24.36 -5.05 71.85
CA THR A 397 25.45 -5.90 72.35
C THR A 397 26.00 -5.42 73.70
N ALA A 398 25.95 -4.12 74.00
CA ALA A 398 26.27 -3.60 75.32
C ALA A 398 25.20 -3.95 76.37
N GLN A 399 23.91 -3.94 76.00
CA GLN A 399 22.81 -4.39 76.86
C GLN A 399 22.86 -5.90 77.09
N ASP A 400 23.03 -6.71 76.04
CA ASP A 400 23.18 -8.17 76.13
C ASP A 400 24.45 -8.57 76.92
N ALA A 401 25.52 -7.76 76.87
CA ALA A 401 26.73 -7.98 77.67
C ALA A 401 26.53 -7.66 79.16
N PHE A 402 25.53 -6.86 79.53
CA PHE A 402 25.23 -6.52 80.92
C PHE A 402 24.39 -7.59 81.64
N GLU A 403 23.74 -8.50 80.91
CA GLU A 403 22.92 -9.59 81.49
C GLU A 403 23.69 -10.86 81.88
N ILE A 404 25.01 -10.94 81.63
CA ILE A 404 25.83 -12.11 82.04
C ILE A 404 26.79 -11.71 83.16
N GLY A 405 26.25 -11.42 84.34
CA GLY A 405 27.01 -11.30 85.58
C GLY A 405 26.39 -12.19 86.64
N GLY A 406 26.89 -13.42 86.83
CA GLY A 406 26.36 -14.28 87.89
C GLY A 406 27.05 -15.59 88.22
N HIS A 407 27.88 -16.20 87.36
CA HIS A 407 28.60 -17.43 87.73
C HIS A 407 29.99 -17.49 87.08
N GLU A 408 31.03 -17.71 87.89
CA GLU A 408 32.41 -17.93 87.45
C GLU A 408 32.48 -19.17 86.55
N LEU A 409 32.84 -18.96 85.29
CA LEU A 409 32.97 -20.03 84.30
C LEU A 409 34.25 -20.83 84.56
N THR A 410 34.20 -22.15 84.36
CA THR A 410 35.39 -23.01 84.46
C THR A 410 36.35 -22.75 83.29
N ALA A 411 37.64 -23.08 83.46
CA ALA A 411 38.70 -22.76 82.49
C ALA A 411 38.40 -23.31 81.07
N GLU A 412 37.78 -24.48 80.96
CA GLU A 412 37.36 -25.06 79.67
C GLU A 412 36.25 -24.25 78.98
N GLN A 413 35.32 -23.68 79.75
CA GLN A 413 34.25 -22.83 79.22
C GLN A 413 34.82 -21.48 78.75
N HIS A 414 35.84 -20.96 79.40
CA HIS A 414 36.57 -19.77 78.94
C HIS A 414 37.28 -20.00 77.60
N GLU A 415 37.90 -21.17 77.42
CA GLU A 415 38.54 -21.57 76.15
C GLU A 415 37.50 -21.66 75.01
N ILE A 416 36.36 -22.31 75.26
CA ILE A 416 35.26 -22.44 74.29
C ILE A 416 34.67 -21.07 73.95
N LEU A 417 34.45 -20.21 74.95
CA LEU A 417 33.94 -18.85 74.74
C LEU A 417 34.92 -18.00 73.90
N ALA A 418 36.23 -18.17 74.13
CA ALA A 418 37.27 -17.51 73.34
C ALA A 418 37.26 -18.01 71.87
N GLN A 419 37.10 -19.31 71.65
CA GLN A 419 36.98 -19.87 70.30
C GLN A 419 35.71 -19.40 69.57
N ILE A 420 34.57 -19.31 70.27
CA ILE A 420 33.32 -18.79 69.72
C ILE A 420 33.47 -17.32 69.33
N ARG A 421 34.08 -16.49 70.19
CA ARG A 421 34.37 -15.08 69.90
C ARG A 421 35.28 -14.92 68.68
N LYS A 422 36.33 -15.74 68.57
CA LYS A 422 37.26 -15.74 67.43
C LYS A 422 36.55 -16.12 66.12
N LYS A 423 35.71 -17.15 66.15
CA LYS A 423 34.94 -17.62 64.98
C LYS A 423 33.88 -16.60 64.54
N ARG A 424 33.23 -15.93 65.50
CA ARG A 424 32.25 -14.86 65.24
C ARG A 424 32.91 -13.63 64.61
N ALA A 425 34.10 -13.23 65.08
CA ALA A 425 34.87 -12.14 64.47
C ALA A 425 35.27 -12.43 63.02
N LEU A 426 35.71 -13.66 62.74
CA LEU A 426 36.06 -14.12 61.39
C LEU A 426 34.85 -14.09 60.43
N LEU A 427 33.69 -14.57 60.87
CA LEU A 427 32.45 -14.54 60.08
C LEU A 427 31.97 -13.10 59.78
N ILE A 428 32.10 -12.19 60.74
CA ILE A 428 31.78 -10.77 60.53
C ILE A 428 32.74 -10.16 59.49
N GLN A 429 34.02 -10.52 59.53
CA GLN A 429 35.02 -10.06 58.57
C GLN A 429 34.74 -10.59 57.15
N GLU A 430 34.40 -11.88 57.01
CA GLU A 430 33.99 -12.47 55.73
C GLU A 430 32.73 -11.81 55.15
N HIS A 431 31.74 -11.54 56.00
CA HIS A 431 30.50 -10.87 55.58
C HIS A 431 30.76 -9.42 55.10
N ARG A 432 31.66 -8.69 55.78
CA ARG A 432 32.09 -7.34 55.35
C ARG A 432 32.83 -7.38 54.01
N MET A 433 33.66 -8.39 53.79
CA MET A 433 34.37 -8.58 52.52
C MET A 433 33.40 -8.87 51.37
N LYS A 434 32.44 -9.79 51.55
CA LYS A 434 31.42 -10.13 50.54
C LYS A 434 30.53 -8.93 50.16
N LYS A 435 30.14 -8.09 51.13
CA LYS A 435 29.39 -6.85 50.85
C LYS A 435 30.20 -5.84 50.01
N ARG A 436 31.52 -5.73 50.24
CA ARG A 436 32.40 -4.86 49.46
C ARG A 436 32.55 -5.32 48.00
N THR A 437 32.58 -6.62 47.75
CA THR A 437 32.65 -7.18 46.39
C THR A 437 31.35 -6.99 45.61
N ALA A 438 30.20 -6.97 46.29
CA ALA A 438 28.88 -6.73 45.68
C ALA A 438 28.63 -5.25 45.28
N LEU A 439 29.42 -4.32 45.81
CA LEU A 439 29.32 -2.87 45.55
C LEU A 439 30.21 -2.38 44.40
N LYS A 440 31.05 -3.24 43.80
CA LYS A 440 31.73 -2.90 42.55
C LYS A 440 30.78 -3.12 41.37
N PRO A 441 30.47 -2.10 40.56
CA PRO A 441 29.68 -2.29 39.35
C PRO A 441 30.45 -3.19 38.37
N PRO A 442 29.77 -4.03 37.56
CA PRO A 442 30.42 -4.99 36.66
C PRO A 442 31.11 -4.35 35.43
N TYR A 443 31.24 -3.02 35.37
CA TYR A 443 31.94 -2.34 34.28
C TYR A 443 32.83 -1.22 34.82
N SER A 444 34.09 -1.59 35.09
CA SER A 444 35.23 -0.69 34.93
C SER A 444 36.32 -1.47 34.20
N SER A 445 36.00 -1.85 32.96
CA SER A 445 36.99 -2.12 31.94
C SER A 445 37.38 -0.78 31.31
N GLU A 446 38.27 -0.05 31.97
CA GLU A 446 39.22 0.77 31.25
C GLU A 446 40.34 -0.18 30.80
N GLU A 447 40.15 -0.79 29.63
CA GLU A 447 41.26 -1.25 28.81
C GLU A 447 41.38 -0.27 27.65
N VAL A 448 42.49 0.48 27.67
CA VAL A 448 43.22 0.93 26.48
C VAL A 448 44.05 -0.24 25.99
#